data_AF-A0A348XKW7-F1
#
_entry.id   AF-A0A348XKW7-F1
#
_cell.length_a   1.000
_cell.length_b   1.000
_cell.length_c   1.000
_cell.angle_alpha   90.00
_cell.angle_beta   90.00
_cell.angle_gamma   90.00
#
_symmetry.space_group_name_H-M   'P 1'
#
loop_
_entity.id
_entity.type
_entity.pdbx_description
1 polymer ?
#
loop_
_entity_poly.entity_id
_entity_poly.type
_entity_poly.pdbx_seq_one_letter_code
_entity_poly.pdbx_strand_id
1 'polypeptide(L)' 'MAQHTVEKIGGTSMTQFDRVVKNVIIQDRSGEDLYQRIFVVSAYGGITDLLLEGKKTGIPGIYGRFAG' A
#
# COMPACT_ATOMS: atom_id res chain seq x y z
N MET A 1 -15.50 17.59 -18.49
CA MET A 1 -15.72 16.78 -17.27
C MET A 1 -14.41 16.75 -16.51
N ALA A 2 -14.40 17.04 -15.21
CA ALA A 2 -13.20 16.86 -14.40
C ALA A 2 -12.89 15.35 -14.34
N GLN A 3 -11.74 14.93 -14.83
CA GLN A 3 -11.38 13.51 -14.92
C GLN A 3 -10.56 13.12 -13.69
N HIS A 4 -11.19 12.39 -12.77
CA HIS A 4 -10.50 11.79 -11.64
C HIS A 4 -9.86 10.47 -12.05
N THR A 5 -8.67 10.16 -11.52
CA THR A 5 -8.03 8.84 -11.69
C THR A 5 -7.99 8.06 -10.39
N VAL A 6 -7.98 6.73 -10.52
CA VAL A 6 -7.79 5.80 -9.39
C VAL A 6 -6.64 4.87 -9.74
N GLU A 7 -5.58 4.90 -8.94
CA GLU A 7 -4.34 4.14 -9.16
C GLU A 7 -4.12 3.16 -8.02
N LYS A 8 -3.90 1.88 -8.34
CA LYS A 8 -3.59 0.83 -7.34
C LYS A 8 -2.08 0.63 -7.24
N ILE A 9 -1.55 0.64 -6.01
CA ILE A 9 -0.14 0.34 -5.72
C ILE A 9 -0.07 -0.95 -4.89
N GLY A 10 0.64 -1.96 -5.39
CA GLY A 10 0.76 -3.28 -4.76
C GLY A 10 1.74 -3.32 -3.58
N GLY A 11 1.65 -4.36 -2.74
CA GLY A 11 2.49 -4.48 -1.53
C GLY A 11 3.99 -4.58 -1.82
N THR A 12 4.39 -5.23 -2.92
CA THR A 12 5.79 -5.26 -3.36
C THR A 12 6.30 -3.86 -3.69
N SER A 13 5.51 -3.03 -4.37
CA SER A 13 5.87 -1.64 -4.66
C SER A 13 5.98 -0.81 -3.39
N MET A 14 5.12 -1.06 -2.40
CA MET A 14 5.17 -0.37 -1.11
C MET A 14 6.46 -0.62 -0.34
N THR A 15 7.21 -1.70 -0.61
CA THR A 15 8.54 -1.91 0.00
C THR A 15 9.57 -0.84 -0.38
N GLN A 16 9.31 -0.09 -1.46
CA GLN A 16 10.11 1.05 -1.94
C GLN A 16 9.26 2.33 -1.92
N PHE A 17 8.67 2.64 -0.76
CA PHE A 17 7.72 3.76 -0.61
C PHE A 17 8.28 5.11 -1.06
N ASP A 18 9.53 5.40 -0.76
CA ASP A 18 10.23 6.62 -1.19
C ASP A 18 10.22 6.75 -2.73
N ARG A 19 10.46 5.65 -3.44
CA ARG A 19 10.41 5.60 -4.91
C ARG A 19 8.98 5.70 -5.45
N VAL A 20 8.00 5.14 -4.75
CA VAL A 20 6.59 5.30 -5.11
C VAL A 20 6.18 6.78 -5.02
N VAL A 21 6.52 7.46 -3.92
CA VAL A 21 6.23 8.89 -3.77
C VAL A 21 6.92 9.69 -4.86
N LYS A 22 8.22 9.48 -5.05
CA LYS A 22 9.01 10.25 -6.01
C LYS A 22 8.61 10.00 -7.46
N ASN A 23 8.44 8.75 -7.87
CA ASN A 23 8.35 8.38 -9.28
C ASN A 23 6.91 8.11 -9.77
N VAL A 24 5.96 7.85 -8.86
CA VAL A 24 4.57 7.52 -9.22
C VAL A 24 3.60 8.63 -8.82
N ILE A 25 3.69 9.09 -7.57
CA ILE A 25 2.79 10.11 -7.04
C ILE A 25 3.18 11.49 -7.57
N ILE A 26 4.41 11.94 -7.28
CA ILE A 26 4.90 13.27 -7.66
C ILE A 26 5.42 13.28 -9.11
N GLN A 27 6.43 12.46 -9.41
CA GLN A 27 7.13 12.45 -10.70
C GLN A 27 7.58 13.87 -11.11
N ASP A 28 7.18 14.34 -12.28
CA ASP A 28 7.41 15.66 -12.88
C ASP A 28 6.19 16.58 -12.74
N ARG A 29 5.17 16.15 -11.98
CA ARG A 29 3.92 16.91 -11.80
C ARG A 29 4.08 18.00 -10.74
N SER A 30 3.33 19.09 -10.92
CA SER A 30 3.31 20.21 -9.96
C SER A 30 1.95 20.92 -9.98
N GLY A 31 1.68 21.72 -8.95
CA GLY A 31 0.45 22.51 -8.89
C GLY A 31 -0.82 21.67 -8.98
N GLU A 32 -1.73 22.03 -9.89
CA GLU A 32 -3.03 21.37 -10.07
C GLU A 32 -2.91 19.91 -10.54
N ASP A 33 -1.82 19.55 -11.24
CA ASP A 33 -1.58 18.20 -11.77
C ASP A 33 -1.37 17.13 -10.69
N LEU A 34 -1.14 17.55 -9.45
CA LEU A 34 -1.02 16.65 -8.30
C LEU A 34 -2.38 16.18 -7.76
N TYR A 35 -3.47 16.86 -8.11
CA TYR A 35 -4.78 16.66 -7.51
C TYR A 35 -5.72 15.86 -8.41
N GLN A 36 -6.92 15.56 -7.90
CA GLN A 36 -7.92 14.73 -8.57
C GLN A 36 -7.47 13.28 -8.83
N ARG A 37 -6.55 12.79 -8.02
CA ARG A 37 -5.98 11.44 -8.10
C ARG A 37 -6.17 10.71 -6.79
N ILE A 38 -6.72 9.50 -6.86
CA ILE A 38 -6.93 8.64 -5.70
C ILE A 38 -5.95 7.48 -5.79
N PHE A 39 -5.21 7.22 -4.72
CA PHE A 39 -4.26 6.12 -4.65
C PHE A 39 -4.75 5.07 -3.65
N VAL A 40 -4.90 3.84 -4.12
CA VAL A 40 -5.28 2.69 -3.28
C VAL A 40 -4.03 1.83 -3.05
N VAL A 41 -3.47 1.92 -1.85
CA VAL A 41 -2.24 1.20 -1.48
C VAL A 41 -2.56 -0.09 -0.74
N SER A 42 -1.75 -1.13 -0.97
CA SER A 42 -1.73 -2.31 -0.08
C SER A 42 -0.82 -2.04 1.12
N ALA A 43 -0.87 -2.90 2.14
CA ALA A 43 0.17 -2.92 3.18
C ALA A 43 1.56 -3.18 2.55
N TYR A 44 2.62 -2.85 3.28
CA TYR A 44 3.99 -3.20 2.89
C TYR A 44 4.12 -4.70 2.61
N GLY A 45 4.99 -5.08 1.66
CA GLY A 45 5.19 -6.47 1.26
C GLY A 45 5.46 -7.39 2.46
N GLY A 46 4.70 -8.49 2.54
CA GLY A 46 4.79 -9.48 3.63
C GLY A 46 4.06 -9.12 4.93
N ILE A 47 3.64 -7.86 5.15
CA ILE A 47 2.97 -7.46 6.40
C ILE A 47 1.62 -8.16 6.57
N THR A 48 0.84 -8.29 5.50
CA THR A 48 -0.45 -9.01 5.58
C THR A 48 -0.26 -10.44 6.08
N ASP A 49 0.78 -11.14 5.62
CA ASP A 49 1.05 -12.52 6.04
C ASP A 49 1.48 -12.60 7.52
N LEU A 50 2.19 -11.60 8.04
CA LEU A 50 2.56 -11.54 9.46
C LEU A 50 1.35 -11.27 10.38
N LEU A 51 0.35 -10.53 9.87
CA LEU A 51 -0.87 -10.22 10.60
C LEU A 51 -1.83 -11.41 10.63
N LEU A 52 -1.86 -12.21 9.56
CA LEU A 52 -2.71 -13.38 9.46
C LEU A 52 -2.15 -14.54 10.30
N GLU A 53 -3.06 -15.36 10.84
CA GLU A 53 -2.68 -16.63 11.43
C GLU A 53 -2.07 -17.55 10.38
N GLY A 54 -1.09 -18.35 10.80
CA GLY A 54 -0.48 -19.35 9.92
C GLY A 54 -1.50 -20.40 9.53
N LYS A 55 -2.24 -20.18 8.43
CA LYS A 55 -3.36 -21.03 7.96
C LYS A 55 -3.00 -22.53 7.87
N LYS A 56 -1.71 -22.84 7.68
CA LYS A 56 -1.18 -24.22 7.60
C LYS A 56 -0.60 -24.75 8.90
N THR A 57 -0.10 -23.88 9.79
CA THR A 57 0.61 -24.28 11.02
C THR A 57 -0.26 -24.13 12.26
N GLY A 58 -1.37 -23.39 12.19
CA GLY A 58 -2.24 -23.06 13.32
C GLY A 58 -1.59 -22.12 14.34
N ILE A 59 -0.38 -21.62 14.07
CA ILE A 59 0.32 -20.69 14.97
C ILE A 59 -0.33 -19.30 14.80
N PRO A 60 -0.70 -18.64 15.90
CA PRO A 60 -1.27 -17.30 15.85
C PRO A 60 -0.32 -16.32 15.15
N GLY A 61 -0.86 -15.53 14.22
CA GLY A 61 -0.16 -14.38 13.65
C GLY A 61 0.11 -13.34 14.74
N ILE A 62 0.86 -12.28 14.42
CA ILE A 62 1.16 -11.22 15.38
C ILE A 62 -0.12 -10.68 16.02
N TYR A 63 -1.18 -10.47 15.22
CA TYR A 63 -2.47 -10.04 15.73
C TYR A 63 -3.03 -11.02 16.77
N GLY A 64 -3.15 -12.32 16.45
CA GLY A 64 -3.65 -13.33 17.39
C GLY A 64 -2.79 -13.50 18.64
N ARG A 65 -1.50 -13.15 18.59
CA ARG A 65 -0.59 -13.19 19.75
C ARG A 65 -0.80 -12.04 20.74
N PHE A 66 -1.30 -10.89 20.27
CA PHE A 66 -1.45 -9.68 21.08
C PHE A 66 -2.91 -9.24 21.30
N ALA A 67 -3.87 -9.75 20.52
CA ALA A 67 -5.28 -9.37 20.56
C ALA A 67 -6.16 -10.31 21.40
N GLY A 68 -5.57 -10.99 22.39
CA GLY A 68 -6.27 -11.90 23.31
C GLY A 68 -7.44 -11.26 24.04
#